data_AF-A4APW0-F1
#
_entry.id   AF-A4APW0-F1
#
_cell.length_a   1.000
_cell.length_b   1.000
_cell.length_c   1.000
_cell.angle_alpha   90.00
_cell.angle_beta   90.00
_cell.angle_gamma   90.00
#
_symmetry.space_group_name_H-M   'P 1'
#
loop_
_entity.id
_entity.type
_entity.pdbx_description
1 polymer ?
#
loop_
_entity_poly.entity_id
_entity_poly.type
_entity_poly.pdbx_seq_one_letter_code
_entity_poly.pdbx_strand_id
1 'polypeptide(L)'
;MSMENSIEKLSDYYLKNGFDETKNLEGLFKFRPDFVYKKDDHYLGVYTRNSDSINSSILERIAQTYTINGIPSNHIIFFTKTPNSDALVDCGKNNIQVCYFENSKLKFIGTEELVIENEVQPDYEMPKMSIFISSKQIINERKQAIKIIERINLKYHKPIYPFAVELNKKGKVLTPKELKLEIMNGMDECDYFFGILTEDFSSATELEIQVALKMKKSANIRLYVKDDEETKETWKDLLFEIHMRYKTKGETIWYYPFLDKLDLEDEIRKDVMEIISKKHRDNNSLFL
;
A
#
# COMPACT_ATOMS: atom_id res chain seq x y z
N MET A 1 31.05 -21.24 -10.74
CA MET A 1 30.27 -22.48 -10.52
C MET A 1 29.05 -22.39 -11.44
N SER A 2 28.65 -23.46 -12.12
CA SER A 2 27.41 -23.42 -12.92
C SER A 2 26.19 -23.29 -11.99
N MET A 3 25.08 -22.75 -12.51
CA MET A 3 23.81 -22.66 -11.77
C MET A 3 23.33 -24.05 -11.34
N GLU A 4 23.45 -25.05 -12.22
CA GLU A 4 23.09 -26.45 -11.93
C GLU A 4 23.84 -27.01 -10.72
N ASN A 5 25.18 -26.90 -10.70
CA ASN A 5 25.98 -27.35 -9.55
C ASN A 5 25.68 -26.56 -8.27
N SER A 6 25.21 -25.33 -8.41
CA SER A 6 24.86 -24.46 -7.28
C SER A 6 23.52 -24.86 -6.67
N ILE A 7 22.55 -25.22 -7.53
CA ILE A 7 21.23 -25.73 -7.14
C ILE A 7 21.35 -27.12 -6.50
N GLU A 8 22.18 -28.01 -7.06
CA GLU A 8 22.40 -29.36 -6.50
C GLU A 8 22.90 -29.28 -5.05
N LYS A 9 23.90 -28.42 -4.78
CA LYS A 9 24.41 -28.19 -3.43
C LYS A 9 23.38 -27.58 -2.48
N LEU A 10 22.52 -26.69 -2.98
CA LEU A 10 21.44 -26.11 -2.20
C LEU A 10 20.40 -27.17 -1.84
N SER A 11 20.07 -28.05 -2.79
CA SER A 11 19.14 -29.16 -2.58
C SER A 11 19.69 -30.16 -1.57
N ASP A 12 20.96 -30.57 -1.70
CA ASP A 12 21.66 -31.43 -0.75
C ASP A 12 21.63 -30.87 0.68
N TYR A 13 21.77 -29.55 0.82
CA TYR A 13 21.69 -28.89 2.12
C TYR A 13 20.29 -29.07 2.74
N TYR A 14 19.21 -28.79 2.01
CA TYR A 14 17.86 -28.91 2.55
C TYR A 14 17.46 -30.35 2.84
N LEU A 15 17.81 -31.29 1.93
CA LEU A 15 17.58 -32.72 2.13
C LEU A 15 18.26 -33.23 3.40
N LYS A 16 19.53 -32.85 3.65
CA LYS A 16 20.25 -33.21 4.88
C LYS A 16 19.65 -32.62 6.15
N ASN A 17 18.94 -31.50 6.04
CA ASN A 17 18.26 -30.84 7.16
C ASN A 17 16.80 -31.33 7.35
N GLY A 18 16.40 -32.39 6.63
CA GLY A 18 15.11 -33.05 6.77
C GLY A 18 13.97 -32.36 6.03
N PHE A 19 14.26 -31.60 4.98
CA PHE A 19 13.25 -31.11 4.06
C PHE A 19 13.13 -32.03 2.84
N ASP A 20 11.92 -32.23 2.35
CA ASP A 20 11.62 -32.92 1.10
C ASP A 20 11.29 -31.90 -0.01
N GLU A 21 11.81 -32.13 -1.22
CA GLU A 21 11.44 -31.32 -2.38
C GLU A 21 10.01 -31.66 -2.83
N THR A 22 9.15 -30.64 -2.99
CA THR A 22 7.78 -30.82 -3.44
C THR A 22 7.54 -30.16 -4.79
N LYS A 23 6.86 -30.89 -5.69
CA LYS A 23 6.56 -30.45 -7.06
C LYS A 23 5.17 -29.85 -7.22
N ASN A 24 4.32 -29.95 -6.19
CA ASN A 24 2.98 -29.40 -6.26
C ASN A 24 3.02 -27.91 -5.90
N LEU A 25 3.09 -27.05 -6.92
CA LEU A 25 3.22 -25.60 -6.78
C LEU A 25 1.90 -24.85 -7.04
N GLU A 26 0.88 -25.53 -7.56
CA GLU A 26 -0.36 -24.89 -8.02
C GLU A 26 -1.17 -24.39 -6.83
N GLY A 27 -1.43 -23.08 -6.82
CA GLY A 27 -2.22 -22.42 -5.77
C GLY A 27 -1.47 -22.16 -4.46
N LEU A 28 -0.21 -22.60 -4.31
CA LEU A 28 0.53 -22.42 -3.07
C LEU A 28 1.23 -21.06 -2.99
N PHE A 29 1.79 -20.55 -4.10
CA PHE A 29 2.52 -19.28 -4.09
C PHE A 29 1.94 -18.28 -5.10
N LYS A 30 1.77 -17.01 -4.69
CA LYS A 30 1.34 -15.91 -5.58
C LYS A 30 2.42 -15.58 -6.62
N PHE A 31 3.68 -15.75 -6.25
CA PHE A 31 4.82 -15.70 -7.15
C PHE A 31 5.53 -17.05 -7.13
N ARG A 32 5.51 -17.78 -8.24
CA ARG A 32 5.96 -19.17 -8.32
C ARG A 32 7.47 -19.27 -8.01
N PRO A 33 7.88 -20.00 -6.95
CA PRO A 33 9.28 -20.29 -6.70
C PRO A 33 9.84 -21.30 -7.71
N ASP A 34 11.16 -21.32 -7.85
CA ASP A 34 11.86 -22.29 -8.70
C ASP A 34 11.83 -23.68 -8.06
N PHE A 35 11.98 -23.73 -6.73
CA PHE A 35 11.93 -24.95 -5.92
C PHE A 35 11.10 -24.72 -4.67
N VAL A 36 10.45 -25.77 -4.19
CA VAL A 36 9.78 -25.74 -2.88
C VAL A 36 10.26 -26.92 -2.05
N TYR A 37 10.65 -26.61 -0.82
CA TYR A 37 11.02 -27.60 0.18
C TYR A 37 9.95 -27.63 1.27
N LYS A 38 9.60 -28.82 1.75
CA LYS A 38 8.64 -29.05 2.81
C LYS A 38 9.29 -29.80 3.96
N LYS A 39 9.02 -29.38 5.19
CA LYS A 39 9.35 -30.13 6.40
C LYS A 39 8.20 -29.99 7.38
N ASP A 40 7.61 -31.10 7.80
CA ASP A 40 6.39 -31.12 8.62
C ASP A 40 5.30 -30.25 7.98
N ASP A 41 4.74 -29.29 8.73
CA ASP A 41 3.80 -28.29 8.23
C ASP A 41 4.48 -26.96 7.86
N HIS A 42 5.72 -26.99 7.37
CA HIS A 42 6.43 -25.78 6.92
C HIS A 42 6.82 -25.88 5.45
N TYR A 43 6.58 -24.80 4.71
CA TYR A 43 6.93 -24.68 3.30
C TYR A 43 7.98 -23.59 3.09
N LEU A 44 8.94 -23.87 2.23
CA LEU A 44 10.04 -22.99 1.90
C LEU A 44 10.12 -22.80 0.38
N GLY A 45 9.78 -21.60 -0.09
CA GLY A 45 9.91 -21.22 -1.50
C GLY A 45 11.30 -20.67 -1.80
N VAL A 46 11.99 -21.24 -2.79
CA VAL A 46 13.32 -20.81 -3.22
C VAL A 46 13.25 -20.13 -4.58
N TYR A 47 13.77 -18.91 -4.67
CA TYR A 47 13.85 -18.09 -5.87
C TYR A 47 15.31 -17.89 -6.27
N THR A 48 15.71 -18.43 -7.41
CA THR A 48 17.08 -18.41 -7.88
C THR A 48 17.39 -17.18 -8.72
N ARG A 49 18.60 -16.62 -8.55
CA ARG A 49 19.08 -15.45 -9.29
C ARG A 49 20.51 -15.65 -9.76
N ASN A 50 20.71 -15.39 -11.05
CA ASN A 50 22.03 -15.31 -11.69
C ASN A 50 22.67 -13.91 -11.53
N SER A 51 21.85 -12.88 -11.37
CA SER A 51 22.27 -11.51 -11.06
C SER A 51 22.60 -11.38 -9.58
N ASP A 52 23.50 -10.47 -9.21
CA ASP A 52 23.75 -10.03 -7.83
C ASP A 52 22.74 -8.98 -7.34
N SER A 53 21.81 -8.57 -8.20
CA SER A 53 20.75 -7.63 -7.93
C SER A 53 19.37 -8.25 -8.11
N ILE A 54 18.37 -7.65 -7.47
CA ILE A 54 16.96 -8.00 -7.67
C ILE A 54 16.10 -6.73 -7.60
N ASN A 55 15.09 -6.65 -8.46
CA ASN A 55 14.16 -5.52 -8.49
C ASN A 55 13.24 -5.57 -7.26
N SER A 56 13.07 -4.43 -6.58
CA SER A 56 12.21 -4.27 -5.40
C SER A 56 10.78 -4.76 -5.62
N SER A 57 10.20 -4.54 -6.81
CA SER A 57 8.85 -5.02 -7.15
C SER A 57 8.73 -6.55 -7.13
N ILE A 58 9.81 -7.27 -7.42
CA ILE A 58 9.84 -8.74 -7.36
C ILE A 58 9.91 -9.19 -5.90
N LEU A 59 10.72 -8.53 -5.08
CA LEU A 59 10.81 -8.76 -3.63
C LEU A 59 9.46 -8.56 -2.95
N GLU A 60 8.80 -7.45 -3.23
CA GLU A 60 7.47 -7.16 -2.67
C GLU A 60 6.44 -8.24 -3.04
N ARG A 61 6.51 -8.81 -4.25
CA ARG A 61 5.61 -9.88 -4.68
C ARG A 61 5.90 -11.20 -4.00
N ILE A 62 7.17 -11.51 -3.72
CA ILE A 62 7.58 -12.69 -2.94
C ILE A 62 7.09 -12.53 -1.50
N ALA A 63 7.38 -11.39 -0.87
CA ALA A 63 7.01 -11.09 0.52
C ALA A 63 5.50 -11.14 0.78
N GLN A 64 4.67 -10.80 -0.21
CA GLN A 64 3.21 -10.90 -0.13
C GLN A 64 2.67 -12.33 0.03
N THR A 65 3.52 -13.36 -0.06
CA THR A 65 3.12 -14.77 -0.05
C THR A 65 3.46 -15.43 1.30
N TYR A 66 3.11 -14.84 2.44
CA TYR A 66 3.55 -15.32 3.76
C TYR A 66 2.81 -16.57 4.27
N THR A 67 1.66 -16.93 3.67
CA THR A 67 0.88 -18.11 4.06
C THR A 67 0.36 -18.90 2.87
N ILE A 68 0.38 -20.22 3.00
CA ILE A 68 -0.10 -21.22 2.04
C ILE A 68 -1.22 -22.02 2.70
N ASN A 69 -2.47 -21.86 2.28
CA ASN A 69 -3.62 -22.52 2.93
C ASN A 69 -3.66 -22.31 4.46
N GLY A 70 -3.24 -21.13 4.94
CA GLY A 70 -3.17 -20.80 6.38
C GLY A 70 -1.89 -21.26 7.09
N ILE A 71 -0.98 -21.93 6.38
CA ILE A 71 0.30 -22.41 6.90
C ILE A 71 1.40 -21.38 6.62
N PRO A 72 2.23 -20.98 7.60
CA PRO A 72 3.35 -20.09 7.36
C PRO A 72 4.32 -20.64 6.31
N SER A 73 4.74 -19.78 5.39
CA SER A 73 5.76 -20.12 4.40
C SER A 73 6.90 -19.11 4.40
N ASN A 74 8.12 -19.63 4.39
CA ASN A 74 9.32 -18.84 4.31
C ASN A 74 9.79 -18.71 2.86
N HIS A 75 10.43 -17.60 2.55
CA HIS A 75 10.97 -17.33 1.22
C HIS A 75 12.48 -17.12 1.32
N ILE A 76 13.20 -17.76 0.41
CA ILE A 76 14.64 -17.57 0.24
C ILE A 76 14.93 -17.14 -1.17
N ILE A 77 15.74 -16.10 -1.30
CA ILE A 77 16.37 -15.76 -2.57
C ILE A 77 17.78 -16.31 -2.58
N PHE A 78 18.03 -17.17 -3.55
CA PHE A 78 19.30 -17.83 -3.77
C PHE A 78 20.10 -17.14 -4.87
N PHE A 79 21.28 -16.62 -4.54
CA PHE A 79 22.21 -16.00 -5.47
C PHE A 79 23.41 -16.92 -5.74
N THR A 80 23.79 -17.10 -6.99
CA THR A 80 24.97 -17.92 -7.35
C THR A 80 26.32 -17.28 -7.00
N LYS A 81 26.30 -16.00 -6.61
CA LYS A 81 27.43 -15.19 -6.16
C LYS A 81 26.96 -14.24 -5.05
N THR A 82 27.90 -13.57 -4.37
CA THR A 82 27.57 -12.56 -3.36
C THR A 82 26.66 -11.47 -3.95
N PRO A 83 25.46 -11.25 -3.39
CA PRO A 83 24.58 -10.17 -3.82
C PRO A 83 25.16 -8.80 -3.44
N ASN A 84 24.71 -7.75 -4.13
CA ASN A 84 25.11 -6.39 -3.79
C ASN A 84 24.42 -5.90 -2.49
N SER A 85 24.93 -4.81 -1.92
CA SER A 85 24.40 -4.23 -0.68
C SER A 85 22.92 -3.89 -0.78
N ASP A 86 22.48 -3.37 -1.93
CA ASP A 86 21.10 -2.91 -2.13
C ASP A 86 20.13 -4.09 -2.13
N ALA A 87 20.49 -5.20 -2.77
CA ALA A 87 19.71 -6.43 -2.75
C ALA A 87 19.60 -7.02 -1.35
N LEU A 88 20.68 -6.97 -0.55
CA LEU A 88 20.65 -7.42 0.85
C LEU A 88 19.73 -6.54 1.69
N VAL A 89 19.83 -5.22 1.55
CA VAL A 89 18.99 -4.24 2.25
C VAL A 89 17.52 -4.45 1.90
N ASP A 90 17.20 -4.61 0.61
CA ASP A 90 15.82 -4.76 0.18
C ASP A 90 15.24 -6.13 0.54
N CYS A 91 16.04 -7.20 0.56
CA CYS A 91 15.59 -8.49 1.10
C CYS A 91 15.29 -8.40 2.60
N GLY A 92 16.16 -7.72 3.36
CA GLY A 92 15.96 -7.46 4.79
C GLY A 92 14.67 -6.69 5.07
N LYS A 93 14.41 -5.59 4.36
CA LYS A 93 13.16 -4.81 4.47
C LYS A 93 11.89 -5.63 4.21
N ASN A 94 12.00 -6.67 3.39
CA ASN A 94 10.88 -7.49 2.97
C ASN A 94 10.77 -8.81 3.75
N ASN A 95 11.57 -9.00 4.81
CA ASN A 95 11.66 -10.24 5.59
C ASN A 95 11.90 -11.49 4.73
N ILE A 96 12.71 -11.34 3.68
CA ILE A 96 13.11 -12.44 2.80
C ILE A 96 14.53 -12.87 3.16
N GLN A 97 14.71 -14.16 3.42
CA GLN A 97 16.02 -14.73 3.72
C GLN A 97 16.88 -14.77 2.45
N VAL A 98 18.18 -14.58 2.61
CA VAL A 98 19.13 -14.59 1.50
C VAL A 98 20.09 -15.75 1.64
N CYS A 99 20.25 -16.52 0.58
CA CYS A 99 21.25 -17.58 0.48
C CYS A 99 22.17 -17.27 -0.71
N TYR A 100 23.48 -17.40 -0.53
CA TYR A 100 24.43 -17.21 -1.62
C TYR A 100 25.70 -18.01 -1.46
N PHE A 101 26.45 -18.17 -2.55
CA PHE A 101 27.78 -18.77 -2.50
C PHE A 101 28.86 -17.72 -2.25
N GLU A 102 29.68 -17.99 -1.23
CA GLU A 102 30.93 -17.28 -0.98
C GLU A 102 32.04 -18.31 -0.82
N ASN A 103 33.11 -18.21 -1.60
CA ASN A 103 34.24 -19.15 -1.54
C ASN A 103 33.82 -20.63 -1.59
N SER A 104 32.85 -20.96 -2.45
CA SER A 104 32.26 -22.31 -2.62
C SER A 104 31.51 -22.87 -1.40
N LYS A 105 31.24 -22.06 -0.38
CA LYS A 105 30.39 -22.40 0.76
C LYS A 105 29.06 -21.66 0.65
N LEU A 106 27.98 -22.33 1.04
CA LEU A 106 26.68 -21.67 1.21
C LEU A 106 26.76 -20.75 2.42
N LYS A 107 26.41 -19.50 2.21
CA LYS A 107 26.16 -18.52 3.26
C LYS A 107 24.67 -18.23 3.30
N PHE A 108 24.14 -18.27 4.50
CA PHE A 108 22.77 -17.88 4.78
C PHE A 108 22.86 -16.58 5.56
N ILE A 109 22.35 -15.52 4.96
CA ILE A 109 21.96 -14.33 5.70
C ILE A 109 20.51 -14.59 6.05
N GLY A 110 20.31 -15.12 7.26
CA GLY A 110 19.00 -14.97 7.87
C GLY A 110 18.67 -13.50 7.91
N THR A 111 17.39 -13.16 7.84
CA THR A 111 16.95 -11.99 8.59
C THR A 111 17.49 -12.23 9.99
N GLU A 112 18.52 -11.47 10.42
CA GLU A 112 18.64 -11.26 11.85
C GLU A 112 17.21 -10.85 12.24
N GLU A 113 16.54 -11.64 13.08
CA GLU A 113 15.59 -11.00 13.96
C GLU A 113 16.46 -9.93 14.59
N LEU A 114 16.34 -8.71 14.07
CA LEU A 114 16.74 -7.56 14.82
C LEU A 114 16.05 -7.83 16.15
N VAL A 115 16.82 -8.17 17.16
CA VAL A 115 16.44 -7.82 18.52
C VAL A 115 16.51 -6.30 18.49
N ILE A 116 15.52 -5.70 17.83
CA ILE A 116 14.89 -4.49 18.31
C ILE A 116 14.68 -4.88 19.76
N GLU A 117 15.35 -4.18 20.67
CA GLU A 117 14.80 -4.09 22.01
C GLU A 117 13.35 -3.72 21.78
N ASN A 118 12.47 -4.71 21.80
CA ASN A 118 11.09 -4.47 22.02
C ASN A 118 11.10 -3.92 23.45
N GLU A 119 11.36 -2.61 23.60
CA GLU A 119 10.34 -1.80 24.23
C GLU A 119 9.05 -2.42 23.73
N VAL A 120 8.33 -3.06 24.62
CA VAL A 120 7.01 -3.61 24.35
C VAL A 120 6.21 -2.41 23.84
N GLN A 121 6.35 -2.13 22.54
CA GLN A 121 5.59 -1.10 21.88
C GLN A 121 4.20 -1.69 21.96
N PRO A 122 3.26 -0.99 22.60
CA PRO A 122 1.92 -1.50 22.75
C PRO A 122 1.47 -1.96 21.37
N ASP A 123 0.88 -3.15 21.28
CA ASP A 123 0.19 -3.62 20.08
C ASP A 123 -0.79 -2.53 19.66
N TYR A 124 -0.32 -1.61 18.82
CA TYR A 124 -1.11 -0.47 18.41
C TYR A 124 -2.02 -0.99 17.31
N GLU A 125 -3.17 -1.47 17.75
CA GLU A 125 -4.31 -1.66 16.88
C GLU A 125 -4.74 -0.29 16.37
N MET A 126 -4.38 0.00 15.13
CA MET A 126 -4.73 1.27 14.51
C MET A 126 -6.25 1.42 14.55
N PRO A 127 -6.79 2.51 15.12
CA PRO A 127 -8.22 2.76 15.12
C PRO A 127 -8.70 2.89 13.69
N LYS A 128 -9.96 2.49 13.47
CA LYS A 128 -10.63 2.60 12.18
C LYS A 128 -10.40 3.98 11.59
N MET A 129 -9.93 4.02 10.35
CA MET A 129 -9.77 5.23 9.57
C MET A 129 -10.80 5.27 8.45
N SER A 130 -11.54 6.36 8.36
CA SER A 130 -12.50 6.55 7.27
C SER A 130 -12.11 7.73 6.39
N ILE A 131 -12.10 7.54 5.07
CA ILE A 131 -11.73 8.55 4.09
C ILE A 131 -12.96 8.88 3.24
N PHE A 132 -13.42 10.12 3.29
CA PHE A 132 -14.48 10.61 2.42
C PHE A 132 -13.93 10.86 1.02
N ILE A 133 -14.45 10.17 0.01
CA ILE A 133 -14.05 10.31 -1.40
C ILE A 133 -15.09 11.12 -2.15
N SER A 134 -14.69 12.35 -2.50
CA SER A 134 -15.49 13.31 -3.26
C SER A 134 -14.98 13.43 -4.69
N SER A 135 -15.90 13.33 -5.65
CA SER A 135 -15.67 13.57 -7.07
C SER A 135 -17.00 13.59 -7.81
N LYS A 136 -17.00 14.02 -9.09
CA LYS A 136 -18.16 13.80 -9.96
C LYS A 136 -18.53 12.30 -9.97
N GLN A 137 -19.81 12.00 -9.93
CA GLN A 137 -20.34 10.65 -9.91
C GLN A 137 -19.93 9.89 -11.18
N ILE A 138 -19.63 8.59 -11.05
CA ILE A 138 -19.36 7.65 -12.17
C ILE A 138 -18.03 7.88 -12.92
N ILE A 139 -17.18 8.83 -12.51
CA ILE A 139 -15.85 8.96 -13.12
C ILE A 139 -14.94 7.77 -12.75
N ASN A 140 -13.99 7.45 -13.62
CA ASN A 140 -13.10 6.31 -13.43
C ASN A 140 -12.18 6.52 -12.22
N GLU A 141 -11.70 7.74 -12.05
CA GLU A 141 -10.80 8.22 -11.02
C GLU A 141 -11.35 7.91 -9.62
N ARG A 142 -12.65 8.13 -9.38
CA ARG A 142 -13.34 7.79 -8.11
C ARG A 142 -13.28 6.30 -7.80
N LYS A 143 -13.60 5.47 -8.80
CA LYS A 143 -13.59 4.01 -8.65
C LYS A 143 -12.19 3.51 -8.32
N GLN A 144 -11.15 4.16 -8.85
CA GLN A 144 -9.77 3.80 -8.55
C GLN A 144 -9.34 4.24 -7.17
N ALA A 145 -9.68 5.47 -6.77
CA ALA A 145 -9.42 5.95 -5.41
C ALA A 145 -9.98 5.01 -4.35
N ILE A 146 -11.24 4.58 -4.50
CA ILE A 146 -11.89 3.59 -3.64
C ILE A 146 -11.10 2.26 -3.66
N LYS A 147 -10.81 1.72 -4.84
CA LYS A 147 -10.09 0.45 -5.00
C LYS A 147 -8.70 0.48 -4.38
N ILE A 148 -8.00 1.62 -4.43
CA ILE A 148 -6.67 1.74 -3.83
C ILE A 148 -6.76 1.67 -2.32
N ILE A 149 -7.70 2.39 -1.72
CA ILE A 149 -7.90 2.39 -0.27
C ILE A 149 -8.26 0.98 0.20
N GLU A 150 -9.18 0.31 -0.51
CA GLU A 150 -9.53 -1.09 -0.24
C GLU A 150 -8.32 -2.04 -0.39
N ARG A 151 -7.51 -1.87 -1.44
CA ARG A 151 -6.28 -2.67 -1.63
C ARG A 151 -5.26 -2.44 -0.52
N ILE A 152 -5.10 -1.22 -0.04
CA ILE A 152 -4.19 -0.89 1.07
C ILE A 152 -4.71 -1.54 2.37
N ASN A 153 -6.01 -1.41 2.65
CA ASN A 153 -6.64 -2.09 3.79
C ASN A 153 -6.37 -3.60 3.74
N LEU A 154 -6.66 -4.25 2.61
CA LEU A 154 -6.44 -5.69 2.43
C LEU A 154 -4.96 -6.10 2.46
N LYS A 155 -4.06 -5.28 1.91
CA LYS A 155 -2.62 -5.59 1.85
C LYS A 155 -1.95 -5.50 3.23
N TYR A 156 -2.32 -4.50 4.02
CA TYR A 156 -1.65 -4.19 5.29
C TYR A 156 -2.51 -4.52 6.52
N HIS A 157 -3.69 -5.10 6.33
CA HIS A 157 -4.68 -5.40 7.38
C HIS A 157 -4.97 -4.19 8.27
N LYS A 158 -5.09 -3.00 7.65
CA LYS A 158 -5.35 -1.74 8.35
C LYS A 158 -6.81 -1.35 8.16
N PRO A 159 -7.57 -1.03 9.23
CA PRO A 159 -9.01 -0.76 9.14
C PRO A 159 -9.31 0.60 8.47
N ILE A 160 -9.02 0.72 7.17
CA ILE A 160 -9.17 1.93 6.37
C ILE A 160 -10.31 1.73 5.38
N TYR A 161 -11.29 2.63 5.40
CA TYR A 161 -12.51 2.48 4.63
C TYR A 161 -12.83 3.73 3.82
N PRO A 162 -13.01 3.61 2.51
CA PRO A 162 -13.51 4.71 1.70
C PRO A 162 -15.02 4.89 1.96
N PHE A 163 -15.46 6.15 2.04
CA PHE A 163 -16.86 6.54 2.09
C PHE A 163 -17.20 7.36 0.85
N ALA A 164 -18.35 7.08 0.25
CA ALA A 164 -18.94 7.90 -0.81
C ALA A 164 -20.46 7.89 -0.64
N VAL A 165 -21.11 9.06 -0.69
CA VAL A 165 -22.55 9.24 -0.44
C VAL A 165 -23.41 8.27 -1.27
N GLU A 166 -23.07 8.13 -2.55
CA GLU A 166 -23.81 7.31 -3.52
C GLU A 166 -23.80 5.81 -3.16
N LEU A 167 -22.68 5.31 -2.63
CA LEU A 167 -22.49 3.88 -2.32
C LEU A 167 -23.39 3.44 -1.17
N ASN A 168 -23.67 4.34 -0.22
CA ASN A 168 -24.52 4.06 0.92
C ASN A 168 -26.01 4.08 0.62
N LYS A 169 -26.43 4.64 -0.53
CA LYS A 169 -27.85 4.81 -0.86
C LYS A 169 -28.42 3.85 -1.91
N LYS A 170 -27.63 2.86 -2.37
CA LYS A 170 -28.09 1.76 -3.27
C LYS A 170 -28.97 2.24 -4.44
N GLY A 171 -28.66 3.40 -5.02
CA GLY A 171 -29.39 3.97 -6.17
C GLY A 171 -30.60 4.86 -5.84
N LYS A 172 -30.84 5.23 -4.57
CA LYS A 172 -31.87 6.23 -4.23
C LYS A 172 -31.42 7.62 -4.68
N VAL A 173 -32.24 8.28 -5.50
CA VAL A 173 -32.07 9.71 -5.82
C VAL A 173 -32.44 10.55 -4.60
N LEU A 174 -31.52 11.39 -4.15
CA LEU A 174 -31.70 12.26 -2.99
C LEU A 174 -32.17 13.66 -3.42
N THR A 175 -33.06 14.26 -2.65
CA THR A 175 -33.33 15.70 -2.76
C THR A 175 -32.09 16.51 -2.32
N PRO A 176 -31.94 17.79 -2.72
CA PRO A 176 -30.80 18.60 -2.29
C PRO A 176 -30.63 18.70 -0.77
N LYS A 177 -31.76 18.72 -0.02
CA LYS A 177 -31.74 18.75 1.45
C LYS A 177 -31.25 17.43 2.04
N GLU A 178 -31.74 16.30 1.51
CA GLU A 178 -31.26 14.97 1.92
C GLU A 178 -29.79 14.78 1.55
N LEU A 179 -29.38 15.16 0.34
CA LEU A 179 -27.98 15.09 -0.10
C LEU A 179 -27.06 15.84 0.85
N LYS A 180 -27.40 17.08 1.21
CA LYS A 180 -26.62 17.88 2.15
C LYS A 180 -26.52 17.20 3.53
N LEU A 181 -27.62 16.64 4.03
CA LEU A 181 -27.62 15.94 5.32
C LEU A 181 -26.73 14.69 5.28
N GLU A 182 -26.81 13.91 4.20
CA GLU A 182 -25.97 12.72 4.02
C GLU A 182 -24.49 13.05 3.87
N ILE A 183 -24.16 14.13 3.15
CA ILE A 183 -22.79 14.66 3.08
C ILE A 183 -22.32 15.01 4.49
N MET A 184 -23.11 15.76 5.27
CA MET A 184 -22.72 16.16 6.63
C MET A 184 -22.51 14.96 7.56
N ASN A 185 -23.44 13.99 7.55
CA ASN A 185 -23.32 12.78 8.38
C ASN A 185 -22.11 11.94 7.97
N GLY A 186 -21.95 11.67 6.68
CA GLY A 186 -20.81 10.91 6.16
C GLY A 186 -19.48 11.60 6.40
N MET A 187 -19.45 12.94 6.27
CA MET A 187 -18.26 13.73 6.56
C MET A 187 -17.92 13.64 8.05
N ASP A 188 -18.88 13.73 8.96
CA ASP A 188 -18.67 13.63 10.41
C ASP A 188 -17.96 12.32 10.78
N GLU A 189 -18.43 11.20 10.20
CA GLU A 189 -17.88 9.85 10.41
C GLU A 189 -16.49 9.62 9.79
N CYS A 190 -16.01 10.49 8.92
CA CYS A 190 -14.72 10.35 8.24
C CYS A 190 -13.59 11.15 8.91
N ASP A 191 -12.39 10.59 8.98
CA ASP A 191 -11.21 11.30 9.51
C ASP A 191 -10.59 12.24 8.48
N TYR A 192 -10.59 11.80 7.22
CA TYR A 192 -9.95 12.46 6.09
C TYR A 192 -10.94 12.74 4.96
N PHE A 193 -10.66 13.77 4.19
CA PHE A 193 -11.39 14.13 2.99
C PHE A 193 -10.45 14.15 1.79
N PHE A 194 -10.76 13.36 0.77
CA PHE A 194 -10.05 13.32 -0.50
C PHE A 194 -11.00 13.80 -1.60
N GLY A 195 -10.77 15.00 -2.12
CA GLY A 195 -11.49 15.56 -3.26
C GLY A 195 -10.71 15.36 -4.55
N ILE A 196 -11.36 14.86 -5.59
CA ILE A 196 -10.77 14.62 -6.91
C ILE A 196 -11.48 15.51 -7.91
N LEU A 197 -10.74 16.45 -8.49
CA LEU A 197 -11.21 17.43 -9.46
C LEU A 197 -10.69 17.07 -10.85
N THR A 198 -11.61 16.96 -11.81
CA THR A 198 -11.35 16.73 -13.24
C THR A 198 -12.01 17.84 -14.06
N GLU A 199 -11.91 17.77 -15.38
CA GLU A 199 -12.45 18.76 -16.34
C GLU A 199 -13.94 19.06 -16.15
N ASP A 200 -14.66 18.09 -15.59
CA ASP A 200 -16.10 18.12 -15.41
C ASP A 200 -16.54 18.73 -14.07
N PHE A 201 -17.29 19.84 -14.14
CA PHE A 201 -17.90 20.45 -12.96
C PHE A 201 -19.00 19.58 -12.33
N SER A 202 -19.10 19.63 -11.00
CA SER A 202 -20.24 19.10 -10.26
C SER A 202 -20.53 19.92 -9.00
N SER A 203 -21.72 20.48 -8.92
CA SER A 203 -22.19 21.23 -7.74
C SER A 203 -22.28 20.36 -6.47
N ALA A 204 -22.46 19.04 -6.63
CA ALA A 204 -22.41 18.10 -5.51
C ALA A 204 -20.99 17.99 -4.94
N THR A 205 -19.97 17.83 -5.80
CA THR A 205 -18.55 17.81 -5.40
C THR A 205 -18.14 19.13 -4.75
N GLU A 206 -18.55 20.26 -5.33
CA GLU A 206 -18.31 21.58 -4.73
C GLU A 206 -18.91 21.67 -3.33
N LEU A 207 -20.17 21.23 -3.15
CA LEU A 207 -20.84 21.21 -1.86
C LEU A 207 -20.10 20.32 -0.85
N GLU A 208 -19.66 19.12 -1.26
CA GLU A 208 -18.86 18.21 -0.43
C GLU A 208 -17.56 18.87 0.05
N ILE A 209 -16.84 19.55 -0.85
CA ILE A 209 -15.62 20.30 -0.52
C ILE A 209 -15.94 21.42 0.48
N GLN A 210 -16.97 22.22 0.20
CA GLN A 210 -17.37 23.32 1.09
C GLN A 210 -17.79 22.84 2.49
N VAL A 211 -18.36 21.64 2.60
CA VAL A 211 -18.65 21.01 3.90
C VAL A 211 -17.37 20.51 4.57
N ALA A 212 -16.47 19.85 3.83
CA ALA A 212 -15.17 19.39 4.34
C ALA A 212 -14.35 20.55 4.92
N LEU A 213 -14.28 21.67 4.20
CA LEU A 213 -13.62 22.90 4.65
C LEU A 213 -14.20 23.48 5.94
N LYS A 214 -15.45 23.18 6.29
CA LYS A 214 -16.08 23.65 7.54
C LYS A 214 -15.89 22.66 8.69
N MET A 215 -15.79 21.36 8.40
CA MET A 215 -15.85 20.30 9.40
C MET A 215 -14.50 19.65 9.68
N LYS A 216 -13.53 19.73 8.76
CA LYS A 216 -12.25 19.05 8.87
C LYS A 216 -11.10 20.04 9.05
N LYS A 217 -10.08 19.60 9.77
CA LYS A 217 -8.81 20.34 9.88
C LYS A 217 -8.15 20.36 8.50
N SER A 218 -7.52 21.47 8.13
CA SER A 218 -6.81 21.63 6.85
C SER A 218 -5.81 20.49 6.58
N ALA A 219 -5.13 19.99 7.62
CA ALA A 219 -4.20 18.86 7.52
C ALA A 219 -4.83 17.53 7.09
N ASN A 220 -6.16 17.38 7.19
CA ASN A 220 -6.91 16.16 6.85
C ASN A 220 -7.63 16.27 5.51
N ILE A 221 -7.43 17.38 4.78
CA ILE A 221 -8.02 17.63 3.47
C ILE A 221 -6.93 17.41 2.42
N ARG A 222 -7.25 16.60 1.41
CA ARG A 222 -6.44 16.37 0.21
C ARG A 222 -7.28 16.72 -1.00
N LEU A 223 -6.77 17.59 -1.87
CA LEU A 223 -7.42 17.97 -3.11
C LEU A 223 -6.53 17.57 -4.28
N TYR A 224 -6.90 16.49 -4.96
CA TYR A 224 -6.25 16.04 -6.19
C TYR A 224 -6.87 16.78 -7.37
N VAL A 225 -6.06 17.47 -8.15
CA VAL A 225 -6.52 18.31 -9.26
C VAL A 225 -5.84 17.85 -10.54
N LYS A 226 -6.62 17.49 -11.55
CA LYS A 226 -6.05 17.08 -12.84
C LYS A 226 -5.28 18.25 -13.46
N ASP A 227 -4.06 17.99 -13.91
CA ASP A 227 -3.14 19.00 -14.40
C ASP A 227 -3.37 19.31 -15.88
N ASP A 228 -4.55 19.83 -16.19
CA ASP A 228 -4.90 20.37 -17.50
C ASP A 228 -5.58 21.73 -17.38
N GLU A 229 -5.55 22.50 -18.49
CA GLU A 229 -6.09 23.86 -18.51
C GLU A 229 -7.61 23.89 -18.29
N GLU A 230 -8.33 22.89 -18.82
CA GLU A 230 -9.78 22.78 -18.72
C GLU A 230 -10.23 22.62 -17.26
N THR A 231 -9.61 21.70 -16.53
CA THR A 231 -9.85 21.47 -15.10
C THR A 231 -9.56 22.72 -14.28
N LYS A 232 -8.43 23.39 -14.55
CA LYS A 232 -8.06 24.62 -13.83
C LYS A 232 -9.05 25.75 -14.05
N GLU A 233 -9.56 25.93 -15.28
CA GLU A 233 -10.56 26.95 -15.56
C GLU A 233 -11.93 26.56 -14.97
N THR A 234 -12.35 25.30 -15.10
CA THR A 234 -13.62 24.78 -14.53
C THR A 234 -13.72 25.02 -13.02
N TRP A 235 -12.63 24.81 -12.28
CA TRP A 235 -12.61 24.89 -10.81
C TRP A 235 -11.97 26.17 -10.26
N LYS A 236 -11.64 27.14 -11.12
CA LYS A 236 -10.88 28.34 -10.80
C LYS A 236 -11.41 29.12 -9.61
N ASP A 237 -12.72 29.39 -9.59
CA ASP A 237 -13.35 30.18 -8.54
C ASP A 237 -13.27 29.49 -7.18
N LEU A 238 -13.56 28.19 -7.14
CA LEU A 238 -13.46 27.38 -5.92
C LEU A 238 -12.00 27.31 -5.41
N LEU A 239 -11.05 27.00 -6.30
CA LEU A 239 -9.63 26.91 -5.94
C LEU A 239 -9.09 28.26 -5.47
N PHE A 240 -9.52 29.35 -6.09
CA PHE A 240 -9.18 30.71 -5.68
C PHE A 240 -9.77 31.05 -4.31
N GLU A 241 -11.05 30.74 -4.07
CA GLU A 241 -11.69 30.96 -2.77
C GLU A 241 -10.94 30.22 -1.65
N ILE A 242 -10.62 28.94 -1.87
CA ILE A 242 -9.87 28.13 -0.92
C ILE A 242 -8.49 28.74 -0.67
N HIS A 243 -7.77 29.09 -1.74
CA HIS A 243 -6.45 29.71 -1.62
C HIS A 243 -6.50 30.98 -0.79
N MET A 244 -7.44 31.88 -1.08
CA MET A 244 -7.58 33.15 -0.38
C MET A 244 -7.93 32.96 1.09
N ARG A 245 -8.87 32.06 1.39
CA ARG A 245 -9.41 31.85 2.74
C ARG A 245 -8.42 31.21 3.71
N TYR A 246 -7.60 30.26 3.24
CA TYR A 246 -6.70 29.49 4.11
C TYR A 246 -5.32 30.12 4.18
N LYS A 247 -4.82 30.70 3.08
CA LYS A 247 -3.56 31.44 3.08
C LYS A 247 -3.59 32.64 4.04
N THR A 248 -4.71 33.34 4.14
CA THR A 248 -4.86 34.45 5.11
C THR A 248 -4.89 33.98 6.56
N LYS A 249 -5.18 32.71 6.83
CA LYS A 249 -5.19 32.11 8.18
C LYS A 249 -3.87 31.44 8.56
N GLY A 250 -2.87 31.45 7.68
CA GLY A 250 -1.62 30.71 7.88
C GLY A 250 -1.78 29.18 7.81
N GLU A 251 -2.91 28.71 7.29
CA GLU A 251 -3.19 27.30 7.05
C GLU A 251 -3.02 26.99 5.56
N THR A 252 -2.47 25.82 5.23
CA THR A 252 -2.33 25.38 3.83
C THR A 252 -3.19 24.15 3.59
N ILE A 253 -4.11 24.27 2.64
CA ILE A 253 -4.73 23.10 2.02
C ILE A 253 -3.86 22.71 0.83
N TRP A 254 -3.46 21.44 0.81
CA TRP A 254 -2.54 20.92 -0.19
C TRP A 254 -3.31 20.53 -1.45
N TYR A 255 -2.86 21.08 -2.58
CA TYR A 255 -3.30 20.68 -3.91
C TYR A 255 -2.27 19.71 -4.49
N TYR A 256 -2.75 18.56 -4.95
CA TYR A 256 -1.93 17.50 -5.52
C TYR A 256 -2.26 17.42 -7.01
N PRO A 257 -1.42 18.01 -7.89
CA PRO A 257 -1.63 17.88 -9.31
C PRO A 257 -1.48 16.42 -9.73
N PHE A 258 -2.28 15.95 -10.68
CA PHE A 258 -2.10 14.65 -11.32
C PHE A 258 -2.30 14.73 -12.83
N LEU A 259 -1.47 14.06 -13.61
CA LEU A 259 -1.53 14.10 -15.08
C LEU A 259 -2.57 13.15 -15.64
N ASP A 260 -2.62 11.94 -15.09
CA ASP A 260 -3.52 10.89 -15.54
C ASP A 260 -3.95 10.00 -14.38
N LYS A 261 -4.73 8.97 -14.71
CA LYS A 261 -5.26 8.02 -13.74
C LYS A 261 -4.15 7.31 -12.94
N LEU A 262 -3.05 6.89 -13.57
CA LEU A 262 -1.97 6.16 -12.87
C LEU A 262 -1.26 7.07 -11.88
N ASP A 263 -1.04 8.32 -12.27
CA ASP A 263 -0.45 9.33 -11.40
C ASP A 263 -1.32 9.60 -10.16
N LEU A 264 -2.63 9.75 -10.37
CA LEU A 264 -3.60 9.84 -9.27
C LEU A 264 -3.55 8.60 -8.35
N GLU A 265 -3.39 7.42 -8.93
CA GLU A 265 -3.29 6.18 -8.16
C GLU A 265 -2.08 6.16 -7.21
N ASP A 266 -0.95 6.69 -7.69
CA ASP A 266 0.30 6.74 -6.94
C ASP A 266 0.27 7.84 -5.86
N GLU A 267 -0.28 9.01 -6.16
CA GLU A 267 -0.45 10.10 -5.18
C GLU A 267 -1.37 9.69 -4.03
N ILE A 268 -2.54 9.08 -4.31
CA ILE A 268 -3.44 8.56 -3.27
C ILE A 268 -2.73 7.50 -2.42
N ARG A 269 -1.97 6.58 -3.05
CA ARG A 269 -1.24 5.54 -2.32
C ARG A 269 -0.21 6.15 -1.38
N LYS A 270 0.56 7.11 -1.86
CA LYS A 270 1.59 7.80 -1.09
C LYS A 270 0.98 8.54 0.11
N ASP A 271 -0.10 9.30 -0.10
CA ASP A 271 -0.80 10.02 0.97
C ASP A 271 -1.36 9.07 2.03
N VAL A 272 -2.04 7.99 1.60
CA VAL A 272 -2.60 7.02 2.55
C VAL A 272 -1.47 6.36 3.35
N MET A 273 -0.36 5.98 2.72
CA MET A 273 0.79 5.41 3.42
C MET A 273 1.41 6.43 4.38
N GLU A 274 1.56 7.69 4.00
CA GLU A 274 2.07 8.75 4.88
C GLU A 274 1.16 8.94 6.10
N ILE A 275 -0.16 8.94 5.90
CA ILE A 275 -1.14 9.04 6.97
C ILE A 275 -1.00 7.87 7.96
N ILE A 276 -0.90 6.64 7.45
CA ILE A 276 -0.73 5.45 8.29
C ILE A 276 0.59 5.51 9.05
N SER A 277 1.70 5.82 8.37
CA SER A 277 3.02 5.99 8.97
C SER A 277 2.99 7.04 10.08
N LYS A 278 2.30 8.17 9.85
CA LYS A 278 2.14 9.22 10.85
C LYS A 278 1.33 8.72 12.05
N LYS A 279 0.18 8.08 11.83
CA LYS A 279 -0.64 7.53 12.93
C LYS A 279 0.16 6.53 13.78
N HIS A 280 0.96 5.67 13.17
CA HIS A 280 1.84 4.76 13.89
C HIS A 280 2.89 5.53 14.71
N ARG A 281 3.63 6.47 14.08
CA ARG A 281 4.63 7.29 14.77
C ARG A 281 4.05 8.09 15.95
N ASP A 282 2.89 8.70 15.77
CA ASP A 282 2.20 9.48 16.81
C ASP A 282 1.78 8.60 18.01
N ASN A 283 1.70 7.28 17.84
CA ASN A 283 1.38 6.30 18.88
C ASN A 283 2.59 5.46 19.30
N ASN A 284 3.82 5.94 19.05
CA ASN A 284 5.06 5.22 19.35
C ASN A 284 5.08 3.79 18.79
N SER A 285 4.50 3.61 17.61
CA SER A 285 4.48 2.37 16.85
C SER A 285 5.20 2.58 15.51
N LEU A 286 5.85 1.56 14.99
CA LEU A 286 6.41 1.58 13.64
C LEU A 286 5.39 1.04 12.63
N PHE A 287 5.33 1.68 11.46
CA PHE A 287 4.57 1.17 10.32
C PHE A 287 5.55 0.63 9.29
N LEU A 288 5.63 -0.71 9.22
CA LEU A 288 6.56 -1.50 8.41
C LEU A 288 8.03 -1.27 8.79
#